data_AF-A0AAV4P6Z4-F1
#
_entry.id   AF-A0AAV4P6Z4-F1
#
_cell.length_a   1.000
_cell.length_b   1.000
_cell.length_c   1.000
_cell.angle_alpha   90.00
_cell.angle_beta   90.00
_cell.angle_gamma   90.00
#
_symmetry.space_group_name_H-M   'P 1'
#
loop_
_entity.id
_entity.type
_entity.pdbx_description
1 polymer ?
#
loop_
_entity_poly.entity_id
_entity_poly.type
_entity_poly.pdbx_seq_one_letter_code
_entity_poly.pdbx_strand_id
1 'polypeptide(L)'
;MLHLMRNFRFVTKNNSSKVCAVSLRFTSDVNKGIGNDQQNTKDEIKISGLAKALGKFHEIEKSEGKIESSPREEKSFLHLLRHSEFVQLGNPQGKIVVGKIFQVVNTDLYVDFGGKFQMVCRKPKRNSQLYVRNAEVKVRLDELELCARFLGATEDLTLLEASGTLVELVSTPVSSDSASKINEVK
;
A
#
# COMPACT_ATOMS: atom_id res chain seq x y z
N MET A 1 10.74 -14.32 -8.74
CA MET A 1 11.10 -13.78 -7.42
C MET A 1 10.25 -12.54 -7.19
N LEU A 2 9.14 -12.66 -6.44
CA LEU A 2 8.15 -11.60 -6.28
C LEU A 2 8.75 -10.41 -5.51
N HIS A 3 8.92 -9.29 -6.20
CA HIS A 3 9.22 -7.99 -5.58
C HIS A 3 7.93 -7.42 -5.00
N LEU A 4 7.70 -7.62 -3.70
CA LEU A 4 6.63 -6.96 -2.97
C LEU A 4 7.12 -5.56 -2.58
N MET A 5 6.84 -4.57 -3.42
CA MET A 5 7.04 -3.16 -3.07
C MET A 5 6.03 -2.76 -2.00
N ARG A 6 6.51 -2.49 -0.78
CA ARG A 6 5.70 -2.01 0.35
C ARG A 6 5.50 -0.51 0.19
N ASN A 7 4.27 -0.10 -0.08
CA ASN A 7 3.87 1.31 -0.06
C ASN A 7 3.62 1.74 1.39
N PHE A 8 4.56 2.51 1.95
CA PHE A 8 4.39 3.16 3.24
C PHE A 8 3.48 4.39 3.07
N ARG A 9 2.38 4.43 3.80
CA ARG A 9 1.48 5.59 3.83
C ARG A 9 1.31 6.01 5.30
N PHE A 10 2.24 6.83 5.77
CA PHE A 10 2.09 7.51 7.06
C PHE A 10 1.29 8.79 6.85
N VAL A 11 0.18 8.93 7.58
CA VAL A 11 -0.58 10.19 7.62
C VAL A 11 0.07 11.08 8.67
N THR A 12 1.03 11.90 8.27
CA THR A 12 1.41 13.08 9.05
C THR A 12 0.33 14.14 8.84
N LYS A 13 -0.34 14.58 9.91
CA LYS A 13 -1.26 15.73 9.84
C LYS A 13 -0.42 17.00 9.70
N ASN A 14 -0.08 17.37 8.48
CA ASN A 14 0.28 18.75 8.15
C ASN A 14 -0.91 19.42 7.48
N ASN A 15 -1.45 20.43 8.16
CA ASN A 15 -2.42 21.38 7.61
C ASN A 15 -1.75 22.20 6.51
N SER A 16 -1.67 21.67 5.30
CA SER A 16 -1.54 22.49 4.10
C SER A 16 -2.03 21.70 2.89
N SER A 17 -3.10 22.22 2.32
CA SER A 17 -3.82 21.84 1.13
C SER A 17 -2.92 21.36 -0.01
N LYS A 18 -3.15 20.11 -0.46
CA LYS A 18 -3.20 19.61 -1.85
C LYS A 18 -2.92 18.10 -1.87
N VAL A 19 -3.97 17.29 -1.70
CA VAL A 19 -3.88 15.85 -1.95
C VAL A 19 -4.09 15.63 -3.44
N CYS A 20 -3.02 15.34 -4.18
CA CYS A 20 -3.10 14.83 -5.54
C CYS A 20 -3.36 13.31 -5.47
N ALA A 21 -4.60 12.91 -5.67
CA ALA A 21 -4.98 11.50 -5.73
C ALA A 21 -4.77 10.99 -7.16
N VAL A 22 -3.63 10.36 -7.44
CA VAL A 22 -3.43 9.64 -8.71
C VAL A 22 -4.11 8.28 -8.58
N SER A 23 -5.34 8.19 -9.07
CA SER A 23 -6.09 6.94 -9.24
C SER A 23 -5.70 6.33 -10.59
N LEU A 24 -4.86 5.30 -10.58
CA LEU A 24 -4.64 4.47 -11.76
C LEU A 24 -5.82 3.49 -11.88
N ARG A 25 -6.76 3.79 -12.77
CA ARG A 25 -7.81 2.86 -13.21
C ARG A 25 -7.34 2.22 -14.51
N PHE A 26 -7.17 0.91 -14.52
CA PHE A 26 -7.07 0.14 -15.76
C PHE A 26 -8.47 -0.38 -16.09
N THR A 27 -9.09 0.15 -17.15
CA THR A 27 -10.26 -0.44 -17.78
C THR A 27 -9.80 -1.40 -18.86
N SER A 28 -10.31 -2.62 -18.83
CA SER A 28 -10.23 -3.56 -19.94
C SER A 28 -11.60 -3.60 -20.60
N ASP A 29 -11.78 -2.85 -21.69
CA ASP A 29 -12.96 -2.99 -22.52
C ASP A 29 -12.72 -4.01 -23.63
N VAL A 30 -13.66 -4.95 -23.74
CA VAL A 30 -13.77 -5.96 -24.78
C VAL A 30 -14.90 -5.52 -25.72
N ASN A 31 -14.69 -5.39 -27.04
CA ASN A 31 -15.55 -6.06 -28.03
C ASN A 31 -15.08 -6.01 -29.51
N LYS A 32 -15.34 -7.17 -30.12
CA LYS A 32 -15.52 -7.68 -31.50
C LYS A 32 -15.98 -6.72 -32.63
N GLY A 33 -15.52 -6.97 -33.87
CA GLY A 33 -16.18 -6.52 -35.10
C GLY A 33 -15.31 -6.55 -36.38
N ILE A 34 -15.84 -7.17 -37.45
CA ILE A 34 -15.23 -7.51 -38.76
C ILE A 34 -15.38 -6.37 -39.78
N GLY A 35 -14.47 -6.26 -40.76
CA GLY A 35 -14.72 -5.53 -42.02
C GLY A 35 -13.50 -5.43 -42.96
N ASN A 36 -13.58 -6.05 -44.13
CA ASN A 36 -12.64 -5.92 -45.25
C ASN A 36 -12.88 -4.60 -46.01
N ASP A 37 -11.83 -4.00 -46.57
CA ASP A 37 -11.87 -3.39 -47.91
C ASP A 37 -10.46 -3.15 -48.48
N GLN A 38 -10.30 -3.45 -49.76
CA GLN A 38 -9.08 -3.18 -50.56
C GLN A 38 -9.14 -1.76 -51.15
N GLN A 39 -7.99 -1.07 -51.21
CA GLN A 39 -7.50 -0.41 -52.43
C GLN A 39 -6.11 0.24 -52.23
N ASN A 40 -5.44 0.38 -53.38
CA ASN A 40 -4.01 0.45 -53.65
C ASN A 40 -3.48 1.90 -53.76
N THR A 41 -2.32 2.25 -53.16
CA THR A 41 -1.19 3.04 -53.74
C THR A 41 -0.23 3.61 -52.68
N LYS A 42 1.07 3.51 -53.00
CA LYS A 42 2.28 4.03 -52.33
C LYS A 42 2.69 3.27 -51.06
N ASP A 43 3.78 2.52 -51.17
CA ASP A 43 4.46 1.81 -50.08
C ASP A 43 5.11 2.79 -49.09
N GLU A 44 4.28 3.49 -48.31
CA GLU A 44 4.68 3.84 -46.95
C GLU A 44 4.62 2.56 -46.14
N ILE A 45 5.76 2.14 -45.59
CA ILE A 45 5.85 1.04 -44.64
C ILE A 45 4.86 1.35 -43.53
N LYS A 46 3.66 0.75 -43.56
CA LYS A 46 2.66 0.87 -42.50
C LYS A 46 3.25 0.20 -41.27
N ILE A 47 3.94 0.99 -40.46
CA ILE A 47 4.58 0.57 -39.22
C ILE A 47 3.49 -0.13 -38.39
N SER A 48 3.65 -1.43 -38.21
CA SER A 48 2.70 -2.27 -37.49
C SER A 48 2.47 -1.75 -36.07
N GLY A 49 1.31 -2.08 -35.47
CA GLY A 49 0.92 -1.55 -34.16
C GLY A 49 1.96 -1.74 -33.06
N LEU A 50 2.78 -2.79 -33.16
CA LEU A 50 3.87 -3.06 -32.22
C LEU A 50 5.05 -2.09 -32.40
N ALA A 51 5.44 -1.78 -33.64
CA ALA A 51 6.50 -0.80 -33.89
C ALA A 51 6.05 0.64 -33.55
N LYS A 52 4.76 0.95 -33.69
CA LYS A 52 4.18 2.21 -33.19
C LYS A 52 4.15 2.28 -31.66
N ALA A 53 3.84 1.18 -30.99
CA ALA A 53 3.90 1.10 -29.53
C ALA A 53 5.34 1.27 -29.04
N LEU A 54 6.31 0.57 -29.63
CA LEU A 54 7.73 0.67 -29.28
C LEU A 54 8.31 2.08 -29.52
N GLY A 55 7.97 2.73 -30.63
CA GLY A 55 8.34 4.13 -30.86
C GLY A 55 7.81 5.06 -29.77
N LYS A 56 6.54 4.87 -29.39
CA LYS A 56 5.91 5.64 -28.31
C LYS A 56 6.53 5.37 -26.94
N PHE A 57 6.95 4.14 -26.64
CA PHE A 57 7.70 3.82 -25.42
C PHE A 57 9.07 4.49 -25.39
N HIS A 58 9.78 4.52 -26.51
CA HIS A 58 11.10 5.15 -26.60
C HIS A 58 11.03 6.69 -26.51
N GLU A 59 9.93 7.28 -26.98
CA GLU A 59 9.59 8.70 -26.74
C GLU A 59 9.29 8.98 -25.26
N ILE A 60 8.61 8.05 -24.58
CA ILE A 60 8.38 8.11 -23.13
C ILE A 60 9.72 8.02 -22.39
N GLU A 61 10.62 7.09 -22.72
CA GLU A 61 11.96 7.02 -22.08
C GLU A 61 12.78 8.30 -22.28
N LYS A 62 12.75 8.89 -23.49
CA LYS A 62 13.44 10.16 -23.78
C LYS A 62 12.82 11.36 -23.06
N SER A 63 11.51 11.33 -22.80
CA SER A 63 10.83 12.37 -22.03
C SER A 63 10.90 12.15 -20.52
N GLU A 64 11.02 10.91 -20.05
CA GLU A 64 11.31 10.55 -18.66
C GLU A 64 12.74 10.91 -18.25
N GLY A 65 13.70 10.88 -19.18
CA GLY A 65 15.03 11.47 -18.99
C GLY A 65 15.04 13.00 -18.90
N LYS A 66 13.90 13.66 -19.16
CA LYS A 66 13.71 15.11 -19.07
C LYS A 66 12.50 15.48 -18.20
N ILE A 67 12.19 14.64 -17.21
CA ILE A 67 11.48 15.13 -16.03
C ILE A 67 12.48 16.05 -15.33
N GLU A 68 12.14 17.32 -15.18
CA GLU A 68 12.80 18.26 -14.26
C GLU A 68 12.62 17.77 -12.81
N SER A 69 13.14 16.59 -12.48
CA SER A 69 13.68 16.41 -11.15
C SER A 69 14.95 17.24 -11.16
N SER A 70 14.91 18.41 -10.51
CA SER A 70 16.10 19.03 -9.92
C SER A 70 17.10 17.92 -9.57
N PRO A 71 18.40 18.02 -9.91
CA PRO A 71 19.37 16.96 -9.65
C PRO A 71 19.11 16.46 -8.24
N ARG A 72 18.53 15.25 -8.12
CA ARG A 72 18.15 14.73 -6.81
C ARG A 72 19.49 14.48 -6.18
N GLU A 73 19.90 15.40 -5.32
CA GLU A 73 21.12 15.26 -4.54
C GLU A 73 21.12 13.84 -4.00
N GLU A 74 22.16 13.07 -4.34
CA GLU A 74 22.26 11.69 -3.91
C GLU A 74 22.38 11.72 -2.38
N LYS A 75 21.23 11.51 -1.73
CA LYS A 75 21.13 11.52 -0.28
C LYS A 75 21.83 10.28 0.24
N SER A 76 22.79 10.48 1.14
CA SER A 76 23.42 9.37 1.85
C SER A 76 22.37 8.58 2.66
N PHE A 77 22.67 7.31 2.93
CA PHE A 77 21.83 6.48 3.79
C PHE A 77 21.58 7.13 5.16
N LEU A 78 22.59 7.79 5.74
CA LEU A 78 22.44 8.51 7.01
C LEU A 78 21.43 9.66 6.91
N HIS A 79 21.41 10.39 5.80
CA HIS A 79 20.41 11.42 5.57
C HIS A 79 19.01 10.80 5.48
N LEU A 80 18.83 9.75 4.68
CA LEU A 80 17.54 9.06 4.56
C LEU A 80 17.04 8.49 5.88
N LEU A 81 17.92 7.86 6.67
CA LEU A 81 17.58 7.27 7.95
C LEU A 81 17.14 8.34 8.95
N ARG A 82 17.89 9.43 9.09
CA ARG A 82 17.56 10.55 9.99
C ARG A 82 16.24 11.23 9.63
N HIS A 83 15.90 11.28 8.33
CA HIS A 83 14.65 11.86 7.84
C HIS A 83 13.54 10.83 7.62
N SER A 84 13.72 9.57 8.04
CA SER A 84 12.67 8.55 7.93
C SER A 84 11.59 8.73 8.99
N GLU A 85 10.34 8.44 8.64
CA GLU A 85 9.20 8.45 9.56
C GLU A 85 9.44 7.54 10.79
N PHE A 86 10.13 6.41 10.58
CA PHE A 86 10.47 5.49 11.65
C PHE A 86 11.36 6.13 12.72
N VAL A 87 12.42 6.85 12.31
CA VAL A 87 13.31 7.54 13.25
C VAL A 87 12.60 8.75 13.87
N GLN A 88 11.78 9.46 13.10
CA GLN A 88 11.01 10.61 13.58
C GLN A 88 9.93 10.23 14.61
N LEU A 89 9.41 8.99 14.55
CA LEU A 89 8.40 8.49 15.50
C LEU A 89 8.92 8.50 16.96
N GLY A 90 10.22 8.25 17.16
CA GLY A 90 10.85 8.18 18.47
C GLY A 90 10.35 6.97 19.28
N ASN A 91 10.05 7.17 20.57
CA ASN A 91 9.48 6.11 21.40
C ASN A 91 8.10 5.68 20.85
N PRO A 92 7.93 4.41 20.43
CA PRO A 92 6.69 3.92 19.84
C PRO A 92 5.53 3.83 20.84
N GLN A 93 5.81 3.67 22.13
CA GLN A 93 4.79 3.39 23.13
C GLN A 93 3.74 4.52 23.21
N GLY A 94 2.47 4.15 23.03
CA GLY A 94 1.33 5.06 23.03
C GLY A 94 1.15 5.87 21.75
N LYS A 95 2.00 5.72 20.74
CA LYS A 95 1.86 6.43 19.46
C LYS A 95 0.77 5.80 18.60
N ILE A 96 0.01 6.63 17.90
CA ILE A 96 -1.04 6.17 16.97
C ILE A 96 -0.49 6.24 15.55
N VAL A 97 -0.53 5.13 14.84
CA VAL A 97 -0.13 5.02 13.43
C VAL A 97 -1.26 4.44 12.59
N VAL A 98 -1.20 4.65 11.28
CA VAL A 98 -2.13 4.03 10.33
C VAL A 98 -1.50 2.74 9.81
N GLY A 99 -2.26 1.65 9.89
CA GLY A 99 -1.89 0.35 9.35
C GLY A 99 -2.92 -0.16 8.37
N LYS A 100 -2.54 -1.16 7.60
CA LYS A 100 -3.38 -1.82 6.61
C LYS A 100 -3.55 -3.29 6.99
N ILE A 101 -4.80 -3.75 7.03
CA ILE A 101 -5.10 -5.16 7.23
C ILE A 101 -4.70 -5.92 5.96
N PHE A 102 -3.73 -6.82 6.04
CA PHE A 102 -3.31 -7.63 4.89
C PHE A 102 -3.88 -9.05 4.92
N GLN A 103 -4.27 -9.55 6.10
CA GLN A 103 -4.90 -10.85 6.28
C GLN A 103 -5.89 -10.85 7.43
N VAL A 104 -6.99 -11.58 7.27
CA VAL A 104 -8.01 -11.81 8.30
C VAL A 104 -8.15 -13.31 8.47
N VAL A 105 -7.92 -13.80 9.68
CA VAL A 105 -8.06 -15.22 10.03
C VAL A 105 -9.05 -15.32 11.18
N ASN A 106 -10.24 -15.85 10.91
CA ASN A 106 -11.33 -15.94 11.90
C ASN A 106 -11.62 -14.58 12.57
N THR A 107 -11.23 -14.43 13.83
CA THR A 107 -11.40 -13.22 14.64
C THR A 107 -10.14 -12.36 14.71
N ASP A 108 -9.04 -12.76 14.10
CA ASP A 108 -7.76 -12.11 14.23
C ASP A 108 -7.39 -11.36 12.94
N LEU A 109 -6.90 -10.14 13.10
CA LEU A 109 -6.58 -9.18 12.06
C LEU A 109 -5.08 -8.98 12.04
N TYR A 110 -4.45 -9.33 10.92
CA TYR A 110 -3.03 -9.07 10.71
C TYR A 110 -2.86 -7.71 10.04
N VAL A 111 -2.22 -6.78 10.73
CA VAL A 111 -2.07 -5.39 10.33
C VAL A 111 -0.60 -5.06 10.10
N ASP A 112 -0.29 -4.54 8.91
CA ASP A 112 1.02 -3.96 8.59
C ASP A 112 0.93 -2.43 8.72
N PHE A 113 1.70 -1.85 9.65
CA PHE A 113 1.81 -0.41 9.85
C PHE A 113 3.14 0.16 9.35
N GLY A 114 3.93 -0.63 8.62
CA GLY A 114 5.25 -0.24 8.13
C GLY A 114 6.39 -0.46 9.14
N GLY A 115 6.15 -1.26 10.18
CA GLY A 115 7.22 -1.73 11.07
C GLY A 115 8.02 -2.88 10.46
N LYS A 116 9.03 -3.34 11.20
CA LYS A 116 9.74 -4.59 10.90
C LYS A 116 8.79 -5.78 11.02
N PHE A 117 8.02 -5.81 12.11
CA PHE A 117 7.01 -6.83 12.38
C PHE A 117 5.61 -6.25 12.25
N GLN A 118 4.70 -7.10 11.77
CA GLN A 118 3.27 -6.83 11.75
C GLN A 118 2.68 -7.02 13.16
N MET A 119 1.48 -6.51 13.38
CA MET A 119 0.74 -6.75 14.62
C MET A 119 -0.50 -7.60 14.36
N VAL A 120 -0.90 -8.37 15.37
CA VAL A 120 -2.14 -9.15 15.37
C VAL A 120 -3.13 -8.52 16.34
N CYS A 121 -4.30 -8.16 15.83
CA CYS A 121 -5.38 -7.54 16.61
C CYS A 121 -6.64 -8.40 16.59
N ARG A 122 -7.35 -8.45 17.70
CA ARG A 122 -8.69 -9.04 17.72
C ARG A 122 -9.68 -8.14 16.97
N LYS A 123 -10.52 -8.73 16.13
CA LYS A 123 -11.60 -8.08 15.40
C LYS A 123 -12.65 -7.53 16.37
N PRO A 124 -13.01 -6.23 16.28
CA PRO A 124 -14.04 -5.65 17.12
C PRO A 124 -15.39 -6.34 16.89
N LYS A 125 -16.16 -6.54 17.97
CA LYS A 125 -17.52 -7.11 17.89
C LYS A 125 -18.47 -6.18 17.11
N ARG A 126 -18.31 -4.87 17.30
CA ARG A 126 -19.10 -3.84 16.61
C ARG A 126 -18.56 -3.63 15.20
N ASN A 127 -19.47 -3.63 14.22
CA ASN A 127 -19.16 -3.40 12.80
C ASN A 127 -18.04 -4.31 12.26
N SER A 128 -17.99 -5.55 12.76
CA SER A 128 -16.95 -6.51 12.44
C SER A 128 -16.82 -6.70 10.91
N GLN A 129 -17.93 -6.72 10.18
CA GLN A 129 -18.01 -6.88 8.74
C GLN A 129 -17.22 -5.83 7.93
N LEU A 130 -16.91 -4.66 8.51
CA LEU A 130 -16.12 -3.62 7.85
C LEU A 130 -14.61 -3.88 7.90
N TYR A 131 -14.16 -4.69 8.87
CA TYR A 131 -12.75 -5.09 9.01
C TYR A 131 -12.45 -6.25 8.08
N VAL A 132 -12.08 -5.90 6.86
CA VAL A 132 -11.71 -6.82 5.78
C VAL A 132 -10.27 -6.56 5.31
N ARG A 133 -9.76 -7.46 4.48
CA ARG A 133 -8.47 -7.27 3.81
C ARG A 133 -8.45 -5.95 3.04
N ASN A 134 -7.31 -5.26 3.09
CA ASN A 134 -7.05 -3.92 2.54
C ASN A 134 -7.75 -2.75 3.23
N ALA A 135 -8.50 -2.97 4.32
CA ALA A 135 -8.97 -1.87 5.13
C ALA A 135 -7.81 -1.16 5.86
N GLU A 136 -7.88 0.16 5.94
CA GLU A 136 -6.95 1.01 6.69
C GLU A 136 -7.51 1.23 8.09
N VAL A 137 -6.66 1.09 9.10
CA VAL A 137 -7.01 1.17 10.51
C VAL A 137 -6.00 2.03 11.27
N LYS A 138 -6.44 2.73 12.32
CA LYS A 138 -5.55 3.34 13.29
C LYS A 138 -5.26 2.35 14.40
N VAL A 139 -3.99 2.18 14.71
CA VAL A 139 -3.50 1.33 15.78
C VAL A 139 -2.63 2.16 16.72
N ARG A 140 -2.78 1.92 18.02
CA ARG A 140 -1.90 2.46 19.05
C ARG A 140 -0.81 1.44 19.30
N LEU A 141 0.44 1.82 19.08
CA LEU A 141 1.60 0.97 19.31
C LEU A 141 1.92 0.90 20.80
N ASP A 142 2.22 -0.30 21.26
CA ASP A 142 2.75 -0.53 22.60
C ASP A 142 4.24 -0.93 22.49
N GLU A 143 4.55 -1.94 21.68
CA GLU A 143 5.91 -2.41 21.40
C GLU A 143 6.10 -2.74 19.91
N LEU A 144 7.28 -2.45 19.35
CA LEU A 144 7.59 -2.72 17.93
C LEU A 144 8.00 -4.18 17.68
N GLU A 145 8.44 -4.88 18.71
CA GLU A 145 8.81 -6.29 18.71
C GLU A 145 8.55 -6.83 20.12
N LEU A 146 7.70 -7.86 20.24
CA LEU A 146 7.53 -8.58 21.48
C LEU A 146 8.73 -9.50 21.70
N CYS A 147 9.59 -9.12 22.64
CA CYS A 147 10.70 -9.94 23.09
C CYS A 147 10.76 -10.02 24.61
N ALA A 148 11.20 -11.16 25.12
CA ALA A 148 11.40 -11.37 26.55
C ALA A 148 12.60 -12.27 26.81
N ARG A 149 13.31 -12.02 27.92
CA ARG A 149 14.36 -12.89 28.44
C ARG A 149 13.84 -13.68 29.64
N PHE A 150 13.89 -15.00 29.54
CA PHE A 150 13.53 -15.89 30.64
C PHE A 150 14.77 -16.30 31.44
N LEU A 151 14.56 -16.71 32.69
CA LEU A 151 15.66 -17.17 33.54
C LEU A 151 16.36 -18.38 32.90
N GLY A 152 17.69 -18.33 32.83
CA GLY A 152 18.51 -19.37 32.21
C GLY A 152 18.69 -19.23 30.69
N ALA A 153 18.01 -18.28 30.03
CA ALA A 153 18.29 -17.94 28.65
C ALA A 153 19.49 -17.00 28.54
N THR A 154 20.38 -17.26 27.58
CA THR A 154 21.50 -16.37 27.25
C THR A 154 21.07 -15.21 26.35
N GLU A 155 20.05 -15.46 25.51
CA GLU A 155 19.55 -14.54 24.50
C GLU A 155 18.05 -14.26 24.69
N ASP A 156 17.55 -13.22 24.04
CA ASP A 156 16.13 -12.86 24.06
C ASP A 156 15.31 -13.76 23.14
N LEU A 157 14.14 -14.17 23.59
CA LEU A 157 13.14 -14.86 22.76
C LEU A 157 12.19 -13.82 22.17
N THR A 158 11.98 -13.86 20.86
CA THR A 158 11.09 -12.95 20.12
C THR A 158 9.89 -13.72 19.55
N LEU A 159 8.71 -13.12 19.64
CA LEU A 159 7.49 -13.65 19.03
C LEU A 159 7.36 -13.24 17.55
N LEU A 160 8.28 -12.42 17.03
CA LEU A 160 8.26 -11.91 15.65
C LEU A 160 6.97 -11.16 15.28
N GLU A 161 6.37 -10.51 16.28
CA GLU A 161 5.17 -9.68 16.13
C GLU A 161 5.30 -8.40 16.96
N ALA A 162 4.65 -7.35 16.48
CA ALA A 162 4.49 -6.09 17.22
C ALA A 162 3.22 -6.13 18.08
N SER A 163 3.23 -5.38 19.18
CA SER A 163 2.10 -5.26 20.10
C SER A 163 1.44 -3.90 20.00
N GLY A 164 0.11 -3.90 20.15
CA GLY A 164 -0.66 -2.67 20.14
C GLY A 164 -2.16 -2.91 20.20
N THR A 165 -2.90 -1.81 20.28
CA THR A 165 -4.35 -1.81 20.36
C THR A 165 -4.98 -1.23 19.10
N LEU A 166 -5.97 -1.92 18.52
CA LEU A 166 -6.80 -1.38 17.45
C LEU A 166 -7.69 -0.25 17.97
N VAL A 167 -7.60 0.95 17.38
CA VAL A 167 -8.33 2.14 17.82
C VAL A 167 -9.55 2.41 16.95
N GLU A 168 -9.35 2.53 15.63
CA GLU A 168 -10.39 3.00 14.72
C GLU A 168 -10.22 2.42 13.31
N LEU A 169 -11.32 2.26 12.58
CA LEU A 169 -11.32 2.00 11.14
C LEU A 169 -11.24 3.32 10.37
N VAL A 170 -10.24 3.50 9.52
CA VAL A 170 -10.04 4.71 8.70
C VAL A 170 -10.79 4.59 7.38
N SER A 171 -10.61 3.48 6.68
CA SER A 171 -11.18 3.26 5.37
C SER A 171 -11.39 1.76 5.15
N THR A 172 -12.49 1.40 4.51
CA THR A 172 -12.77 0.02 4.14
C THR A 172 -13.16 -0.05 2.67
N PRO A 173 -12.71 -1.10 1.93
CA PRO A 173 -13.14 -1.29 0.55
C PRO A 173 -14.59 -1.78 0.43
N VAL A 174 -15.27 -2.11 1.54
CA VAL A 174 -16.66 -2.57 1.55
C VAL A 174 -17.61 -1.37 1.58
N SER A 175 -18.52 -1.29 0.62
CA SER A 175 -19.59 -0.29 0.62
C SER A 175 -20.50 -0.46 1.85
N SER A 176 -20.98 0.65 2.40
CA SER A 176 -21.90 0.66 3.56
C SER A 176 -23.13 -0.23 3.36
N ASP A 177 -23.62 -0.33 2.12
CA ASP A 177 -24.86 -1.02 1.76
C ASP A 177 -24.74 -2.55 1.76
N SER A 178 -23.54 -3.08 1.54
CA SER A 178 -23.27 -4.51 1.63
C SER A 178 -23.02 -4.95 3.08
N ALA A 179 -22.56 -4.03 3.94
CA ALA A 179 -22.32 -4.29 5.35
C ALA A 179 -23.61 -4.45 6.18
N SER A 180 -24.72 -3.82 5.78
CA SER A 180 -26.03 -3.96 6.42
C SER A 180 -26.70 -5.29 6.08
N LYS A 181 -26.66 -5.73 4.81
CA LYS A 181 -27.25 -7.00 4.35
C LYS A 181 -26.66 -8.25 5.02
N ILE A 182 -25.39 -8.21 5.43
CA ILE A 182 -24.74 -9.34 6.11
C ILE A 182 -25.31 -9.58 7.51
N ASN A 183 -25.86 -8.54 8.16
CA ASN A 183 -26.45 -8.66 9.49
C ASN A 183 -27.89 -9.19 9.47
N GLU A 184 -28.57 -9.17 8.33
CA GLU A 184 -29.96 -9.65 8.19
C GLU A 184 -30.06 -11.15 7.92
N VAL A 185 -28.95 -11.81 7.54
CA VAL A 185 -28.93 -13.23 7.16
C VAL A 185 -28.45 -14.14 8.32
N LYS A 186 -28.31 -13.59 9.53
CA LYS A 186 -27.95 -14.32 10.75
C LYS A 186 -29.02 -14.16 11.82
#